data_AF-A0A5D0J111-F1
#
_entry.id   AF-A0A5D0J111-F1
#
_cell.length_a   1.000
_cell.length_b   1.000
_cell.length_c   1.000
_cell.angle_alpha   90.00
_cell.angle_beta   90.00
_cell.angle_gamma   90.00
#
_symmetry.space_group_name_H-M   'P 1'
#
loop_
_entity.id
_entity.type
_entity.pdbx_description
1 polymer ?
#
loop_
_entity_poly.entity_id
_entity_poly.type
_entity_poly.pdbx_seq_one_letter_code
_entity_poly.pdbx_strand_id
1 'polypeptide(L)' 'MKTLKNINKLSDEDLVKAIVKNNDTLLFEILYDRYSHLVYNKCYGFAKDEDEAKDLTQDVFLK' A
#
# COMPACT_ATOMS: atom_id res chain seq x y z
N MET A 1 14.59 1.31 -20.99
CA MET A 1 13.25 1.25 -20.37
C MET A 1 12.86 -0.20 -20.16
N LYS A 2 13.12 -0.74 -18.96
CA LYS A 2 12.84 -2.15 -18.62
C LYS A 2 12.27 -2.22 -17.20
N THR A 3 11.39 -1.28 -16.82
CA THR A 3 11.46 -0.81 -15.42
C THR A 3 10.14 -0.58 -14.67
N LEU A 4 8.96 -0.84 -15.22
CA LEU A 4 7.70 -0.73 -14.44
C LEU A 4 6.74 -1.92 -14.64
N LYS A 5 6.56 -2.40 -15.88
CA LYS A 5 5.65 -3.52 -16.19
C LYS A 5 5.97 -4.84 -15.49
N ASN A 6 7.22 -5.07 -15.09
CA ASN A 6 7.61 -6.29 -14.38
C ASN A 6 7.46 -6.17 -12.86
N ILE A 7 7.39 -4.95 -12.33
CA ILE A 7 7.35 -4.71 -10.88
C ILE A 7 5.96 -5.06 -10.33
N ASN A 8 4.90 -4.76 -11.09
CA ASN A 8 3.55 -5.20 -10.75
C ASN A 8 3.35 -6.73 -10.72
N LYS A 9 4.32 -7.51 -11.20
CA LYS A 9 4.31 -8.99 -11.13
C LYS A 9 5.12 -9.55 -9.97
N LEU A 10 5.84 -8.71 -9.22
CA LEU A 10 6.54 -9.16 -8.03
C LEU A 10 5.53 -9.59 -6.96
N SER A 11 5.92 -10.60 -6.19
CA SER A 11 5.21 -10.93 -4.95
C SER A 11 5.37 -9.78 -3.95
N ASP A 12 4.50 -9.73 -2.96
CA ASP A 12 4.54 -8.68 -1.96
C ASP A 12 5.83 -8.72 -1.14
N GLU A 13 6.37 -9.91 -0.85
CA GLU A 13 7.64 -10.08 -0.16
C GLU A 13 8.82 -9.54 -0.98
N ASP A 14 8.85 -9.81 -2.28
CA ASP A 14 9.93 -9.33 -3.14
C ASP A 14 9.81 -7.82 -3.39
N LEU A 15 8.59 -7.29 -3.44
CA LEU A 15 8.33 -5.86 -3.51
C LEU A 15 8.80 -5.16 -2.22
N VAL A 16 8.48 -5.70 -1.04
CA VAL A 16 8.96 -5.18 0.26
C VAL A 16 10.48 -5.24 0.35
N LYS A 17 11.12 -6.35 -0.04
CA LYS A 17 12.59 -6.43 -0.10
C LYS A 17 13.18 -5.34 -1.00
N ALA A 18 12.56 -5.08 -2.15
CA ALA A 18 13.01 -4.04 -3.07
C ALA A 18 12.83 -2.63 -2.50
N ILE A 19 11.70 -2.35 -1.85
CA ILE A 19 11.44 -1.08 -1.15
C ILE A 19 12.52 -0.82 -0.10
N VAL A 20 12.75 -1.79 0.80
CA VAL A 20 13.72 -1.65 1.90
C VAL A 20 15.15 -1.51 1.36
N LYS A 21 15.50 -2.26 0.32
CA LYS A 21 16.86 -2.22 -0.26
C LYS A 21 17.16 -0.91 -0.98
N ASN A 22 16.20 -0.37 -1.72
CA ASN A 22 16.41 0.78 -2.60
C ASN A 22 15.92 2.10 -1.98
N ASN A 23 15.22 2.03 -0.83
CA ASN A 23 14.49 3.14 -0.22
C ASN A 23 13.60 3.89 -1.21
N ASP A 24 12.99 3.13 -2.13
CA ASP A 24 12.25 3.68 -3.27
C ASP A 24 10.76 3.74 -2.95
N THR A 25 10.26 4.96 -2.71
CA THR A 25 8.87 5.23 -2.36
C THR A 25 7.90 4.97 -3.52
N LEU A 26 8.36 4.91 -4.77
CA LEU A 26 7.50 4.58 -5.92
C LEU A 26 7.03 3.13 -5.87
N LEU A 27 7.81 2.24 -5.27
CA LEU A 27 7.42 0.83 -5.11
C LEU A 27 6.33 0.66 -4.05
N PHE A 28 6.19 1.63 -3.14
CA PHE A 28 5.15 1.63 -2.12
C PHE A 28 3.76 1.86 -2.69
N GLU A 29 3.65 2.65 -3.76
CA GLU A 29 2.38 2.89 -4.48
C GLU A 29 1.73 1.57 -4.94
N ILE A 30 2.54 0.58 -5.33
CA ILE A 30 2.05 -0.74 -5.75
C ILE A 30 1.43 -1.51 -4.57
N LEU A 31 2.03 -1.44 -3.38
CA LEU A 31 1.44 -2.04 -2.18
C LEU A 31 0.15 -1.30 -1.80
N TYR A 32 0.15 0.02 -1.90
CA TYR A 32 -1.02 0.83 -1.64
C TYR A 32 -2.17 0.46 -2.58
N ASP A 33 -1.94 0.38 -3.89
CA ASP A 33 -2.96 -0.02 -4.87
C ASP A 33 -3.52 -1.42 -4.60
N ARG A 34 -2.66 -2.37 -4.20
CA ARG A 34 -3.07 -3.75 -3.89
C ARG A 34 -3.94 -3.87 -2.63
N TYR A 35 -3.62 -3.07 -1.60
CA TYR A 35 -4.14 -3.32 -0.26
C TYR A 35 -5.01 -2.21 0.32
N SER A 36 -4.97 -0.99 -0.23
CA SER A 36 -5.72 0.16 0.29
C SER A 36 -7.21 -0.12 0.44
N HIS A 37 -7.83 -0.79 -0.53
CA HIS A 37 -9.23 -1.16 -0.46
C HIS A 37 -9.53 -2.19 0.66
N LEU A 38 -8.65 -3.17 0.85
CA LEU A 38 -8.82 -4.17 1.92
C LEU A 38 -8.68 -3.51 3.31
N VAL A 39 -7.65 -2.68 3.47
CA VAL A 39 -7.39 -1.94 4.70
C VAL A 39 -8.53 -0.97 4.98
N TYR A 40 -8.98 -0.23 3.97
CA TYR A 40 -10.13 0.68 4.08
C TYR A 40 -11.38 -0.04 4.56
N ASN A 41 -11.75 -1.16 3.95
CA ASN A 41 -12.93 -1.92 4.38
C ASN A 41 -12.80 -2.42 5.83
N LYS A 42 -11.58 -2.76 6.26
CA LYS A 42 -11.32 -3.13 7.64
C LYS A 42 -11.47 -1.95 8.58
N CYS A 43 -10.88 -0.79 8.24
CA CYS A 43 -10.99 0.46 8.99
C CYS A 43 -12.44 0.94 9.08
N TYR A 44 -13.21 0.82 8.00
CA TYR A 44 -14.62 1.19 7.95
C TYR A 44 -15.49 0.42 8.97
N GLY A 45 -15.10 -0.82 9.31
CA GLY A 45 -15.77 -1.58 10.37
C GLY A 45 -15.54 -1.05 11.80
N PHE A 46 -14.53 -0.17 11.99
CA PHE A 46 -14.19 0.44 13.28
C PHE A 46 -14.43 1.96 13.33
N ALA A 47 -14.46 2.60 12.17
CA ALA A 47 -14.65 4.04 12.02
C ALA A 47 -16.11 4.45 12.27
N LYS A 48 -16.31 5.71 12.68
CA LYS A 48 -17.66 6.29 12.83
C LYS A 48 -18.27 6.68 11.49
N ASP A 49 -17.44 7.05 10.53
CA ASP A 49 -17.83 7.48 9.20
C ASP A 49 -16.76 7.18 8.15
N GLU A 50 -17.07 7.49 6.89
CA GLU A 50 -16.20 7.29 5.75
C GLU A 50 -14.89 8.09 5.84
N ASP A 51 -14.93 9.31 6.39
CA ASP A 51 -13.76 10.18 6.48
C ASP A 51 -12.78 9.65 7.54
N GLU A 52 -13.26 9.25 8.71
CA GLU A 52 -12.45 8.58 9.74
C GLU A 52 -11.87 7.26 9.21
N ALA A 53 -12.61 6.50 8.38
CA ALA A 53 -12.08 5.29 7.76
C ALA A 53 -10.95 5.57 6.76
N LYS A 54 -11.05 6.65 5.97
CA LYS A 54 -9.97 7.10 5.07
C LYS A 54 -8.74 7.52 5.85
N ASP A 55 -8.91 8.32 6.90
CA ASP A 55 -7.81 8.79 7.74
C ASP A 55 -7.08 7.61 8.40
N LEU A 56 -7.82 6.66 8.99
CA LEU A 56 -7.25 5.44 9.56
C LEU A 56 -6.49 4.61 8.52
N THR A 57 -7.01 4.54 7.29
CA THR A 57 -6.32 3.84 6.20
C THR A 57 -4.98 4.51 5.87
N GLN A 58 -4.96 5.84 5.73
CA GLN A 58 -3.71 6.58 5.49
C GLN A 58 -2.70 6.36 6.62
N ASP A 59 -3.16 6.46 7.87
CA ASP A 59 -2.33 6.23 9.06
C ASP A 59 -1.68 4.84 9.08
N VAL A 60 -2.37 3.81 8.61
CA VAL A 60 -1.84 2.43 8.53
C VAL A 60 -0.71 2.32 7.51
N PHE A 61 -0.78 3.05 6.39
CA PHE A 61 0.28 3.03 5.37
C PHE A 61 1.43 3.99 5.67
N LEU A 62 1.22 5.02 6.50
CA LEU A 62 2.24 6.03 6.83
C LEU A 62 3.02 5.74 8.12
N LYS A 63 2.56 4.83 8.99
CA LYS A 63 3.23 4.41 10.23
C LYS A 63 4.12 3.18 10.02
#